data_AF-A0A4Y8CDJ8-F1
#
_entry.id   AF-A0A4Y8CDJ8-F1
#
_cell.length_a   1.000
_cell.length_b   1.000
_cell.length_c   1.000
_cell.angle_alpha   90.00
_cell.angle_beta   90.00
_cell.angle_gamma   90.00
#
_symmetry.space_group_name_H-M   'P 1'
#
loop_
_entity.id
_entity.type
_entity.pdbx_description
1 polymer ?
#
loop_
_entity_poly.entity_id
_entity_poly.type
_entity_poly.pdbx_seq_one_letter_code
_entity_poly.pdbx_strand_id
1 'polypeptide(L)' 'KGKFENQVGALLCKMPNGQIIKIGSGLKDEDRKNPPKIGSIVTYKFNGLTKNSLPRFPVFLRIRDENP' A
#
# COMPACT_ATOMS: atom_id res chain seq x y z
N LYS A 1 -17.46 -8.13 -14.35
CA LYS A 1 -16.03 -8.23 -14.73
C LYS A 1 -15.41 -6.85 -14.64
N GLY A 2 -14.45 -6.66 -13.75
CA GLY A 2 -14.01 -5.33 -13.30
C GLY A 2 -12.85 -4.76 -14.11
N LYS A 3 -12.71 -3.43 -14.15
CA LYS A 3 -11.66 -2.68 -14.89
C LYS A 3 -10.19 -3.03 -14.55
N PHE A 4 -9.92 -3.94 -13.61
CA PHE A 4 -8.57 -4.27 -13.10
C PHE A 4 -8.26 -5.79 -13.14
N GLU A 5 -8.86 -6.55 -14.06
CA GLU A 5 -8.80 -8.03 -14.10
C GLU A 5 -7.39 -8.63 -14.26
N ASN A 6 -6.33 -7.82 -14.41
CA ASN A 6 -4.92 -8.24 -14.45
C ASN A 6 -3.98 -7.26 -13.71
N GLN A 7 -4.51 -6.47 -12.79
CA GLN A 7 -3.75 -5.42 -12.12
C GLN A 7 -3.89 -5.51 -10.61
N VAL A 8 -2.86 -5.05 -9.88
CA VAL A 8 -2.92 -5.02 -8.43
C VAL A 8 -4.01 -4.06 -7.98
N GLY A 9 -5.05 -4.61 -7.35
CA GLY A 9 -6.15 -3.83 -6.77
C GLY A 9 -5.72 -3.07 -5.52
N ALA A 10 -4.96 -3.74 -4.64
CA ALA A 10 -4.41 -3.19 -3.42
C ALA A 10 -3.11 -3.90 -3.02
N LEU A 11 -2.20 -3.18 -2.38
CA LEU A 11 -1.00 -3.74 -1.78
C LEU A 11 -1.30 -4.23 -0.35
N LEU A 12 -0.80 -5.41 -0.03
CA LEU A 12 -0.76 -5.93 1.34
C LEU A 12 0.58 -5.54 1.96
N CYS A 13 0.56 -4.65 2.94
CA CYS A 13 1.76 -4.20 3.64
C CYS A 13 1.70 -4.60 5.11
N LYS A 14 2.82 -5.08 5.65
CA LYS A 14 2.96 -5.35 7.07
C LYS A 14 3.58 -4.13 7.75
N MET A 15 2.88 -3.58 8.72
CA MET A 15 3.36 -2.49 9.57
C MET A 15 4.38 -3.03 10.59
N PRO A 16 5.27 -2.16 11.11
CA PRO A 16 6.26 -2.56 12.12
C PRO A 16 5.65 -3.10 13.42
N ASN A 17 4.40 -2.73 13.73
CA ASN A 17 3.64 -3.28 14.86
C ASN A 17 3.08 -4.70 14.60
N GLY A 18 3.40 -5.31 13.45
CA GLY A 18 2.94 -6.64 13.05
C GLY A 18 1.57 -6.68 12.37
N GLN A 19 0.84 -5.55 12.31
CA GLN A 19 -0.46 -5.49 11.66
C GLN A 19 -0.34 -5.49 10.14
N ILE A 20 -1.28 -6.14 9.47
CA ILE A 20 -1.35 -6.17 8.01
C ILE A 20 -2.42 -5.18 7.55
N ILE A 21 -2.04 -4.28 6.65
CA ILE A 21 -2.91 -3.27 6.07
C ILE A 21 -3.01 -3.46 4.56
N LYS A 22 -4.18 -3.13 4.01
CA LYS A 22 -4.42 -3.14 2.56
C LYS A 22 -4.46 -1.70 2.06
N ILE A 23 -3.58 -1.37 1.12
CA ILE A 23 -3.47 -0.04 0.53
C ILE A 23 -3.92 -0.13 -0.93
N GLY A 24 -5.18 0.23 -1.20
CA GLY A 24 -5.75 0.26 -2.56
C GLY A 24 -5.80 1.65 -3.18
N SER A 25 -5.62 2.69 -2.37
CA SER A 25 -5.71 4.10 -2.76
C SER A 25 -4.33 4.70 -2.98
N GLY A 26 -4.19 5.61 -3.95
CA GLY A 26 -2.93 6.29 -4.25
C GLY A 26 -1.94 5.50 -5.12
N LEU A 27 -2.24 4.24 -5.45
CA LEU A 27 -1.48 3.46 -6.42
C LEU A 27 -1.71 4.02 -7.83
N LYS A 28 -0.63 4.40 -8.50
CA LYS A 28 -0.67 4.78 -9.92
C LYS A 28 -0.82 3.53 -10.78
N ASP A 29 -1.29 3.69 -12.01
CA ASP A 29 -1.39 2.59 -12.98
C ASP A 29 -0.05 1.88 -13.21
N GLU A 30 1.06 2.61 -13.10
CA GLU A 30 2.43 2.06 -13.16
C GLU A 30 2.72 1.12 -11.98
N ASP A 31 2.39 1.52 -10.75
CA ASP A 31 2.51 0.67 -9.56
C ASP A 31 1.57 -0.53 -9.62
N ARG A 32 0.41 -0.39 -10.29
CA ARG A 32 -0.54 -1.49 -10.47
C ARG A 32 -0.08 -2.52 -11.49
N LYS A 33 0.61 -2.07 -12.54
CA LYS A 33 1.22 -2.92 -13.56
C LYS A 33 2.52 -3.55 -13.07
N ASN A 34 3.31 -2.80 -12.32
CA ASN A 34 4.58 -3.22 -11.75
C ASN A 34 4.57 -3.02 -10.23
N PRO A 35 3.96 -3.95 -9.47
CA PRO A 35 3.88 -3.80 -8.03
C PRO A 35 5.27 -3.79 -7.39
N PRO A 36 5.45 -3.04 -6.27
CA PRO A 36 6.65 -3.11 -5.47
C PRO A 36 6.96 -4.56 -5.11
N LYS A 37 8.25 -4.90 -5.11
CA LYS A 37 8.70 -6.24 -4.75
C LYS A 37 8.27 -6.54 -3.31
N ILE A 38 7.96 -7.81 -3.06
CA ILE A 38 7.67 -8.28 -1.71
C ILE A 38 8.90 -8.03 -0.84
N GLY A 39 8.72 -7.31 0.27
CA GLY A 39 9.81 -6.88 1.15
C GLY A 39 10.25 -5.43 0.96
N SER A 40 9.83 -4.75 -0.11
CA SER A 40 10.09 -3.32 -0.28
C SER A 40 9.36 -2.48 0.77
N ILE A 41 10.04 -1.45 1.29
CA ILE A 41 9.44 -0.48 2.20
C ILE A 41 8.69 0.55 1.38
N VAL A 42 7.45 0.86 1.78
CA VAL A 42 6.63 1.88 1.12
C VAL A 42 6.25 2.97 2.12
N THR A 43 6.19 4.20 1.64
CA THR A 43 5.62 5.31 2.39
C THR A 43 4.14 5.43 2.05
N TYR A 44 3.31 5.52 3.07
CA TYR A 44 1.88 5.75 2.93
C TYR A 44 1.44 6.82 3.93
N LYS A 45 0.36 7.53 3.60
CA LYS A 45 -0.34 8.43 4.51
C LYS A 45 -1.65 7.80 4.95
N PHE A 46 -2.15 8.20 6.11
CA PHE A 46 -3.44 7.79 6.61
C PHE A 46 -4.07 8.95 7.38
N ASN A 47 -5.40 9.03 7.41
CA ASN A 47 -6.11 10.08 8.13
C ASN A 47 -6.75 9.49 9.38
N GLY A 48 -5.96 9.48 10.46
CA GLY A 48 -6.36 8.94 11.74
C GLY A 48 -6.23 7.43 11.85
N LEU A 49 -6.33 6.95 13.09
CA LEU A 49 -6.27 5.53 13.43
C LEU A 49 -7.67 5.03 13.79
N THR A 50 -7.95 3.77 13.47
CA THR A 50 -9.16 3.11 13.96
C THR A 50 -9.00 2.79 15.45
N LYS A 51 -10.10 2.37 16.09
CA LYS A 51 -10.11 1.91 17.49
C LYS A 51 -9.12 0.76 17.76
N ASN A 52 -8.71 0.05 16.72
CA ASN A 52 -7.75 -1.05 16.77
C ASN A 52 -6.32 -0.63 16.34
N SER A 53 -6.03 0.68 16.38
CA SER A 53 -4.75 1.30 15.98
C SER A 53 -4.35 1.05 14.52
N LEU A 54 -5.30 0.71 13.65
CA LEU A 54 -5.05 0.53 12.23
C LEU A 54 -5.18 1.88 11.50
N PRO A 55 -4.35 2.18 10.50
CA PRO A 55 -4.48 3.39 9.69
C PRO A 55 -5.82 3.40 8.94
N ARG A 56 -6.61 4.46 9.13
CA ARG A 56 -7.87 4.66 8.42
C ARG A 56 -7.57 5.35 7.08
N PHE A 57 -8.12 4.77 6.01
CA PHE A 57 -7.89 5.22 4.63
C PHE A 57 -6.40 5.37 4.29
N PRO A 58 -5.61 4.28 4.34
CA PRO A 58 -4.23 4.34 3.93
C PRO A 58 -4.15 4.66 2.43
N VAL A 59 -3.36 5.67 2.09
CA VAL A 59 -3.09 6.12 0.72
C VAL A 59 -1.61 5.94 0.46
N PHE A 60 -1.29 5.13 -0.55
CA PHE A 60 0.07 4.95 -1.03
C PHE A 60 0.63 6.29 -1.50
N LEU A 61 1.87 6.58 -1.11
CA LEU A 61 2.58 7.79 -1.55
C LEU A 61 3.68 7.42 -2.54
N ARG A 62 4.62 6.58 -2.11
CA ARG A 62 5.79 6.18 -2.90
C ARG A 62 6.44 4.94 -2.31
N ILE A 63 7.14 4.18 -3.15
CA ILE A 63 8.12 3.21 -2.69
C ILE A 63 9.28 3.98 -2.04
N ARG A 64 9.69 3.57 -0.85
CA ARG A 64 10.92 4.08 -0.24
C ARG A 64 12.05 3.29 -0.88
N ASP A 65 12.68 3.91 -1.87
CA ASP A 65 13.85 3.35 -2.51
C ASP A 65 14.93 3.21 -1.44
N GLU A 66 15.29 1.97 -1.12
CA GLU A 66 16.44 1.66 -0.28
C GLU A 66 17.66 1.59 -1.20
N ASN A 67 17.99 2.71 -1.83
CA ASN A 67 19.30 2.89 -2.42
C ASN A 67 19.99 4.01 -1.63
N PRO A 68 21.05 3.69 -0.85
CA PRO A 68 21.86 4.72 -0.20
C PRO A 68 22.55 5.64 -1.20
#